data_AF-A0A381UI25-F1
#
_entry.id   AF-A0A381UI25-F1
#
_cell.length_a   1.000
_cell.length_b   1.000
_cell.length_c   1.000
_cell.angle_alpha   90.00
_cell.angle_beta   90.00
_cell.angle_gamma   90.00
#
_symmetry.space_group_name_H-M   'P 1'
#
loop_
_entity.id
_entity.type
_entity.pdbx_description
1 polymer ?
#
loop_
_entity_poly.entity_id
_entity_poly.type
_entity_poly.pdbx_seq_one_letter_code
_entity_poly.pdbx_strand_id
1 'polypeptide(L)'
;MINLELLVTVFARAVFGLFAAIALSTVIWSFFWVSFSPSPEELASFFLLQTLVVGIPAGLAVIFAWWNTQSPQRIQVMFIALALFASVISAWGTNELRGVETHYALANGVLRVPVFSVRHMLASMLFGAVLGGNLVAGVFFLYRSLKYREN
;
A
#
# COMPACT_ATOMS: atom_id res chain seq x y z
N MET A 1 20.10 22.81 -1.10
CA MET A 1 19.91 22.61 0.35
C MET A 1 18.46 22.24 0.59
N ILE A 2 18.18 21.18 1.35
CA ILE A 2 16.81 20.91 1.82
C ILE A 2 16.50 21.98 2.86
N ASN A 3 15.46 22.78 2.62
CA ASN A 3 14.95 23.75 3.58
C ASN A 3 14.23 22.99 4.71
N LEU A 4 14.35 23.47 5.95
CA LEU A 4 13.67 22.92 7.12
C LEU A 4 12.16 22.79 6.88
N GLU A 5 11.56 23.75 6.19
CA GLU A 5 10.14 23.73 5.81
C GLU A 5 9.77 22.53 4.93
N LEU A 6 10.59 22.21 3.93
CA LEU A 6 10.38 21.04 3.06
C LEU A 6 10.47 19.75 3.87
N LEU A 7 11.43 19.67 4.79
CA LEU A 7 11.61 18.51 5.65
C LEU A 7 10.39 18.30 6.55
N VAL A 8 9.90 19.37 7.19
CA VAL A 8 8.70 19.33 8.04
C VAL A 8 7.47 18.91 7.23
N THR A 9 7.27 19.45 6.02
CA THR A 9 6.17 19.06 5.14
C THR A 9 6.23 17.58 4.76
N VAL A 10 7.41 17.08 4.40
CA VAL A 10 7.61 15.66 4.05
C VAL A 10 7.29 14.76 5.24
N PHE A 11 7.77 15.10 6.45
CA PHE A 11 7.45 14.33 7.65
C PHE A 11 5.96 14.38 8.00
N ALA A 12 5.33 15.55 7.94
CA ALA A 12 3.90 15.70 8.23
C ALA A 12 3.06 14.86 7.27
N ARG A 13 3.36 14.92 5.96
CA ARG A 13 2.67 14.11 4.94
C ARG A 13 2.92 12.62 5.12
N ALA A 14 4.14 12.21 5.47
CA ALA A 14 4.46 10.81 5.75
C ALA A 14 3.69 10.28 6.96
N VAL A 15 3.67 11.02 8.06
CA VAL A 15 2.92 10.63 9.27
C VAL A 15 1.42 10.56 8.98
N PHE A 16 0.87 11.58 8.32
CA PHE A 16 -0.54 11.58 7.95
C PHE A 16 -0.88 10.43 6.99
N GLY A 17 -0.05 10.20 5.96
CA GLY A 17 -0.21 9.12 5.00
C GLY A 17 -0.11 7.73 5.65
N LEU A 18 0.76 7.55 6.64
CA LEU A 18 0.83 6.32 7.44
C LEU A 18 -0.50 6.08 8.19
N PHE A 19 -0.97 7.05 8.97
CA PHE A 19 -2.18 6.91 9.77
C PHE A 19 -3.43 6.73 8.90
N ALA A 20 -3.60 7.56 7.87
CA ALA A 20 -4.74 7.49 6.96
C ALA A 20 -4.79 6.16 6.21
N ALA A 21 -3.65 5.65 5.73
CA ALA A 21 -3.60 4.39 5.01
C ALA A 21 -3.88 3.18 5.91
N ILE A 22 -3.36 3.17 7.15
CA ILE A 22 -3.68 2.12 8.12
C ILE A 22 -5.19 2.13 8.41
N ALA A 23 -5.75 3.30 8.73
CA ALA A 23 -7.15 3.43 9.08
C ALA A 23 -8.07 3.01 7.93
N LEU A 24 -7.87 3.57 6.73
CA LEU A 24 -8.71 3.31 5.58
C LEU A 24 -8.63 1.83 5.16
N SER A 25 -7.44 1.25 5.09
CA SER A 25 -7.27 -0.17 4.73
C SER A 25 -7.89 -1.10 5.75
N THR A 26 -7.74 -0.79 7.05
CA THR A 26 -8.34 -1.62 8.12
C THR A 26 -9.86 -1.58 8.06
N VAL A 27 -10.46 -0.41 7.82
CA VAL A 27 -11.92 -0.26 7.71
C VAL A 27 -12.45 -1.02 6.49
N ILE A 28 -11.85 -0.81 5.32
CA ILE A 28 -12.28 -1.49 4.08
C ILE A 28 -12.10 -3.01 4.18
N TRP A 29 -10.96 -3.45 4.71
CA TRP A 29 -10.70 -4.87 4.94
C TRP A 29 -11.71 -5.49 5.91
N SER A 30 -12.03 -4.80 7.01
CA SER A 30 -13.00 -5.29 8.01
C SER A 30 -14.39 -5.43 7.41
N PHE A 31 -14.81 -4.43 6.62
CA PHE A 31 -16.07 -4.51 5.88
C PHE A 31 -16.08 -5.70 4.91
N PHE A 32 -15.01 -5.86 4.13
CA PHE A 32 -14.88 -6.95 3.18
C PHE A 32 -14.96 -8.33 3.86
N TRP A 33 -14.28 -8.48 5.00
CA TRP A 33 -14.28 -9.72 5.78
C TRP A 33 -15.68 -10.11 6.25
N VAL A 34 -16.43 -9.13 6.80
CA VAL A 34 -17.79 -9.35 7.30
C VAL A 34 -18.78 -9.62 6.17
N SER A 35 -18.69 -8.88 5.06
CA SER A 35 -19.68 -8.94 3.99
C SER A 35 -19.50 -10.11 3.01
N PHE A 36 -18.26 -10.52 2.74
CA PHE A 36 -17.98 -11.49 1.67
C PHE A 36 -17.39 -12.81 2.15
N SER A 37 -16.95 -12.90 3.42
CA SER A 37 -16.38 -14.12 4.06
C SER A 37 -15.78 -15.11 3.05
N PRO A 38 -14.71 -14.71 2.33
CA PRO A 38 -14.23 -15.47 1.19
C PRO A 38 -13.84 -16.89 1.61
N SER A 39 -14.41 -17.90 0.93
CA SER A 39 -14.13 -19.29 1.24
C SER A 39 -12.65 -19.61 0.95
N PRO A 40 -11.94 -20.33 1.83
CA PRO A 40 -10.52 -20.67 1.61
C PRO A 40 -10.28 -21.70 0.50
N GLU A 41 -11.32 -22.12 -0.24
CA GLU A 41 -11.28 -23.24 -1.18
C GLU A 41 -10.31 -22.98 -2.35
N GLU A 42 -10.06 -21.71 -2.69
CA GLU A 42 -9.00 -21.29 -3.62
C GLU A 42 -8.04 -20.31 -2.94
N LEU A 43 -6.99 -20.87 -2.32
CA LEU A 43 -6.01 -20.13 -1.53
C LEU A 43 -5.34 -18.97 -2.32
N ALA A 44 -5.02 -19.19 -3.59
CA ALA A 44 -4.37 -18.20 -4.45
C ALA A 44 -5.28 -16.99 -4.74
N SER A 45 -6.52 -17.26 -5.16
CA SER A 45 -7.56 -16.25 -5.41
C SER A 45 -7.84 -15.44 -4.15
N PHE A 46 -7.89 -16.11 -3.00
CA PHE A 46 -8.02 -15.47 -1.69
C PHE A 46 -6.87 -14.49 -1.42
N PHE A 47 -5.61 -14.89 -1.55
CA PHE A 47 -4.47 -14.00 -1.23
C PHE A 47 -4.36 -12.79 -2.16
N LEU A 48 -4.62 -12.97 -3.45
CA LEU A 48 -4.65 -11.86 -4.42
C LEU A 48 -5.74 -10.85 -4.06
N LEU A 49 -6.94 -11.34 -3.74
CA LEU A 49 -8.05 -10.52 -3.31
C LEU A 49 -7.72 -9.74 -2.03
N GLN A 50 -7.15 -10.40 -1.03
CA GLN A 50 -6.73 -9.77 0.22
C GLN A 50 -5.67 -8.68 -0.01
N THR A 51 -4.71 -8.94 -0.91
CA THR A 51 -3.69 -7.97 -1.30
C THR A 51 -4.32 -6.73 -1.92
N LEU A 52 -5.29 -6.89 -2.81
CA LEU A 52 -5.99 -5.77 -3.46
C LEU A 52 -6.84 -5.00 -2.45
N VAL A 53 -7.58 -5.71 -1.59
CA VAL A 53 -8.47 -5.14 -0.55
C VAL A 53 -7.68 -4.33 0.48
N VAL A 54 -6.42 -4.69 0.78
CA VAL A 54 -5.56 -3.91 1.68
C VAL A 54 -4.77 -2.85 0.92
N GLY A 55 -4.17 -3.22 -0.22
CA GLY A 55 -3.23 -2.38 -0.96
C GLY A 55 -3.89 -1.18 -1.66
N ILE A 56 -5.06 -1.36 -2.27
CA ILE A 56 -5.74 -0.28 -2.99
C ILE A 56 -6.17 0.83 -2.02
N PRO A 57 -6.87 0.56 -0.90
CA PRO A 57 -7.24 1.61 0.04
C PRO A 57 -6.02 2.30 0.66
N ALA A 58 -4.95 1.55 0.98
CA ALA A 58 -3.70 2.14 1.45
C ALA A 58 -3.14 3.14 0.42
N GLY A 59 -3.07 2.74 -0.84
CA GLY A 59 -2.59 3.58 -1.93
C GLY A 59 -3.46 4.83 -2.12
N LEU A 60 -4.79 4.73 -2.01
CA LEU A 60 -5.69 5.89 -2.10
C LEU A 60 -5.46 6.91 -0.97
N ALA A 61 -5.30 6.44 0.27
CA ALA A 61 -4.97 7.31 1.40
C ALA A 61 -3.60 7.98 1.23
N VAL A 62 -2.61 7.23 0.73
CA VAL A 62 -1.29 7.78 0.38
C VAL A 62 -1.41 8.84 -0.71
N ILE A 63 -2.16 8.57 -1.78
CA ILE A 63 -2.39 9.55 -2.86
C ILE A 63 -2.94 10.85 -2.30
N PHE A 64 -3.92 10.75 -1.41
CA PHE A 64 -4.51 11.90 -0.76
C PHE A 64 -3.50 12.67 0.09
N ALA A 65 -2.73 11.98 0.94
CA ALA A 65 -1.72 12.59 1.82
C ALA A 65 -0.61 13.33 1.05
N TRP A 66 -0.24 12.81 -0.11
CA TRP A 66 0.88 13.31 -0.93
C TRP A 66 0.43 14.11 -2.16
N TRP A 67 -0.87 14.42 -2.24
CA TRP A 67 -1.43 15.20 -3.34
C TRP A 67 -0.81 16.60 -3.42
N ASN A 68 -0.49 17.06 -4.63
CA ASN A 68 0.00 18.41 -4.88
C ASN A 68 -0.75 19.10 -6.04
N THR A 69 -1.59 20.08 -5.73
CA THR A 69 -2.41 20.80 -6.72
C THR A 69 -1.60 21.60 -7.74
N GLN A 70 -0.33 21.89 -7.47
CA GLN A 70 0.54 22.64 -8.38
C GLN A 70 1.11 21.78 -9.51
N SER A 71 1.09 20.45 -9.35
CA SER A 71 1.71 19.54 -10.31
C SER A 71 0.90 19.41 -11.61
N PRO A 72 1.55 19.30 -12.77
CA PRO A 72 0.87 19.04 -14.04
C PRO A 72 0.07 17.73 -14.02
N GLN A 73 -1.05 17.69 -14.74
CA GLN A 73 -1.95 16.54 -14.78
C GLN A 73 -1.24 15.22 -15.14
N ARG A 74 -0.31 15.25 -16.12
CA ARG A 74 0.46 14.06 -16.53
C ARG A 74 1.29 13.48 -15.38
N ILE A 75 1.91 14.36 -14.58
CA ILE A 75 2.73 13.97 -13.42
C ILE A 75 1.84 13.41 -12.31
N GLN A 76 0.65 13.98 -12.13
CA GLN A 76 -0.34 13.49 -11.17
C GLN A 76 -0.87 12.10 -11.51
N VAL A 77 -1.15 11.82 -12.79
CA VAL A 77 -1.57 10.48 -13.22
C VAL A 77 -0.46 9.45 -12.99
N MET A 78 0.79 9.80 -13.30
CA MET A 78 1.93 8.92 -13.01
C MET A 78 2.09 8.67 -11.51
N PHE A 79 1.94 9.71 -10.69
CA PHE A 79 1.98 9.61 -9.24
C PHE A 79 0.92 8.63 -8.71
N ILE A 80 -0.34 8.78 -9.14
CA ILE A 80 -1.45 7.90 -8.76
C ILE A 80 -1.11 6.44 -9.08
N ALA A 81 -0.68 6.19 -10.32
CA ALA A 81 -0.36 4.83 -10.77
C ALA A 81 0.78 4.21 -9.95
N LEU A 82 1.85 4.97 -9.71
CA LEU A 82 3.00 4.51 -8.95
C LEU A 82 2.68 4.26 -7.48
N ALA A 83 1.93 5.16 -6.83
CA ALA A 83 1.54 5.01 -5.43
C ALA A 83 0.64 3.78 -5.23
N LEU A 84 -0.37 3.59 -6.09
CA LEU A 84 -1.24 2.41 -6.05
C LEU A 84 -0.45 1.13 -6.30
N PHE A 85 0.36 1.11 -7.35
CA PHE A 85 1.17 -0.06 -7.69
C PHE A 85 2.12 -0.42 -6.55
N ALA A 86 2.84 0.56 -6.00
CA ALA A 86 3.75 0.36 -4.88
C ALA A 86 3.05 -0.17 -3.64
N SER A 87 1.87 0.36 -3.29
CA SER A 87 1.10 -0.15 -2.15
C SER A 87 0.64 -1.59 -2.37
N VAL A 88 0.05 -1.92 -3.52
CA VAL A 88 -0.43 -3.28 -3.80
C VAL A 88 0.72 -4.29 -3.84
N ILE A 89 1.79 -3.98 -4.58
CA ILE A 89 2.93 -4.90 -4.71
C ILE A 89 3.67 -5.05 -3.39
N SER A 90 3.80 -4.00 -2.59
CA SER A 90 4.46 -4.11 -1.28
C SER A 90 3.61 -4.90 -0.28
N ALA A 91 2.28 -4.78 -0.34
CA ALA A 91 1.37 -5.62 0.45
C ALA A 91 1.57 -7.11 0.14
N TRP A 92 1.69 -7.45 -1.14
CA TRP A 92 1.94 -8.82 -1.58
C TRP A 92 3.36 -9.27 -1.20
N GLY A 93 4.38 -8.49 -1.56
CA GLY A 93 5.78 -8.86 -1.34
C GLY A 93 6.14 -9.03 0.14
N THR A 94 5.54 -8.25 1.04
CA THR A 94 5.76 -8.45 2.49
C THR A 94 5.19 -9.76 3.01
N ASN A 95 4.07 -10.23 2.46
CA ASN A 95 3.57 -11.56 2.75
C ASN A 95 4.52 -12.65 2.25
N GLU A 96 5.06 -12.50 1.04
CA GLU A 96 6.05 -13.45 0.51
C GLU A 96 7.29 -13.52 1.41
N LEU A 97 7.83 -12.36 1.81
CA LEU A 97 9.00 -12.28 2.69
C LEU A 97 8.76 -12.88 4.08
N ARG A 98 7.51 -12.90 4.56
CA ARG A 98 7.14 -13.46 5.87
C ARG A 98 6.74 -14.93 5.81
N GLY A 99 6.98 -15.60 4.68
CA GLY A 99 6.75 -17.04 4.55
C GLY A 99 5.28 -17.40 4.36
N VAL A 100 4.45 -16.47 3.85
CA VAL A 100 3.10 -16.82 3.36
C VAL A 100 3.15 -17.63 2.07
N GLU A 101 4.29 -17.58 1.36
CA GLU A 101 4.59 -18.41 0.19
C GLU A 101 3.44 -18.41 -0.84
N THR A 102 2.80 -17.26 -1.03
CA THR A 102 1.60 -17.18 -1.88
C THR A 102 1.92 -17.48 -3.35
N HIS A 103 3.18 -17.29 -3.77
CA HIS A 103 3.69 -17.71 -5.07
C HIS A 103 3.66 -19.23 -5.28
N TYR A 104 3.86 -20.05 -4.24
CA TYR A 104 3.68 -21.51 -4.34
C TYR A 104 2.21 -21.87 -4.51
N ALA A 105 1.29 -21.16 -3.86
CA ALA A 105 -0.15 -21.34 -4.06
C ALA A 105 -0.59 -20.91 -5.47
N LEU A 106 -0.03 -19.81 -6.01
CA LEU A 106 -0.32 -19.32 -7.36
C LEU A 106 0.29 -20.20 -8.48
N ALA A 107 1.52 -20.67 -8.32
CA ALA A 107 2.27 -21.34 -9.38
C ALA A 107 2.24 -22.87 -9.28
N ASN A 108 2.17 -23.43 -8.07
CA ASN A 108 2.34 -24.87 -7.82
C ASN A 108 1.12 -25.56 -7.20
N GLY A 109 -0.01 -24.86 -7.02
CA GLY A 109 -1.30 -25.47 -6.64
C GLY A 109 -1.32 -26.13 -5.25
N VAL A 110 -0.54 -25.59 -4.30
CA VAL A 110 -0.41 -26.19 -2.95
C VAL A 110 -1.68 -25.99 -2.12
N LEU A 111 -2.22 -27.09 -1.59
CA LEU A 111 -3.49 -27.15 -0.85
C LEU A 111 -3.44 -26.69 0.61
N ARG A 112 -2.25 -26.51 1.21
CA ARG A 112 -2.10 -26.06 2.60
C ARG A 112 -0.84 -25.23 2.79
N VAL A 113 -1.02 -23.95 3.08
CA VAL A 113 0.04 -23.06 3.58
C VAL A 113 0.07 -23.19 5.12
N PRO A 114 1.24 -23.33 5.76
CA PRO A 114 1.36 -23.63 7.18
C PRO A 114 0.69 -22.56 8.05
N VAL A 115 -0.39 -22.95 8.73
CA VAL A 115 -1.10 -22.29 9.84
C VAL A 115 -1.03 -20.76 9.81
N PHE A 116 -1.75 -20.16 8.86
CA PHE A 116 -1.91 -18.71 8.77
C PHE A 116 -2.95 -18.20 9.77
N SER A 117 -2.53 -17.30 10.66
CA SER A 117 -3.50 -16.42 11.33
C SER A 117 -3.83 -15.26 10.39
N VAL A 118 -5.13 -15.02 10.19
CA VAL A 118 -5.64 -13.88 9.39
C VAL A 118 -5.05 -12.56 9.88
N ARG A 119 -4.85 -12.43 11.19
CA ARG A 119 -4.24 -11.24 11.82
C ARG A 119 -2.78 -11.04 11.40
N HIS A 120 -1.99 -12.11 11.32
CA HIS A 120 -0.58 -12.02 10.91
C HIS A 120 -0.45 -11.63 9.44
N MET A 121 -1.28 -12.21 8.58
CA MET A 121 -1.37 -11.85 7.16
C MET A 121 -1.77 -10.38 6.99
N LEU A 122 -2.83 -9.94 7.67
CA LEU A 122 -3.29 -8.55 7.59
C LEU A 122 -2.21 -7.57 8.07
N ALA A 123 -1.59 -7.83 9.21
CA ALA A 123 -0.53 -6.97 9.75
C ALA A 123 0.67 -6.85 8.81
N SER A 124 1.02 -7.95 8.15
CA SER A 124 2.05 -8.00 7.11
C SER A 124 1.67 -7.15 5.90
N MET A 125 0.49 -7.39 5.31
CA MET A 125 0.00 -6.63 4.16
C MET A 125 -0.11 -5.13 4.46
N LEU A 126 -0.63 -4.75 5.63
CA LEU A 126 -0.72 -3.36 6.06
C LEU A 126 0.67 -2.72 6.15
N PHE A 127 1.63 -3.41 6.76
CA PHE A 127 3.00 -2.92 6.87
C PHE A 127 3.60 -2.66 5.49
N GLY A 128 3.48 -3.61 4.57
CA GLY A 128 3.97 -3.45 3.20
C GLY A 128 3.26 -2.35 2.43
N ALA A 129 1.92 -2.36 2.42
CA ALA A 129 1.11 -1.44 1.64
C ALA A 129 1.36 0.02 2.01
N VAL A 130 1.40 0.28 3.32
CA VAL A 130 1.51 1.62 3.87
C VAL A 130 2.92 2.16 3.67
N LEU A 131 3.96 1.37 3.95
CA LEU A 131 5.34 1.81 3.77
C LEU A 131 5.71 1.95 2.29
N GLY A 132 5.33 0.98 1.46
CA GLY A 132 5.62 0.98 0.03
C GLY A 132 5.04 2.20 -0.67
N GLY A 133 3.74 2.46 -0.44
CA GLY A 133 3.07 3.65 -0.97
C GLY A 133 3.70 4.95 -0.49
N ASN A 134 3.89 5.11 0.82
CA ASN A 134 4.46 6.34 1.39
C ASN A 134 5.90 6.59 0.92
N LEU A 135 6.73 5.55 0.78
CA LEU A 135 8.11 5.70 0.30
C LEU A 135 8.13 6.21 -1.15
N VAL A 136 7.39 5.57 -2.05
CA VAL A 136 7.33 5.99 -3.45
C VAL A 136 6.73 7.39 -3.58
N ALA A 137 5.66 7.68 -2.84
CA ALA A 137 5.04 9.00 -2.82
C ALA A 137 5.98 10.09 -2.29
N GLY A 138 6.71 9.81 -1.21
CA GLY A 138 7.68 10.72 -0.62
C GLY A 138 8.88 10.99 -1.54
N VAL A 139 9.45 9.94 -2.15
CA VAL A 139 10.53 10.09 -3.14
C VAL A 139 10.06 10.90 -4.35
N PHE A 140 8.85 10.62 -4.85
CA PHE A 140 8.28 11.34 -5.97
C PHE A 140 8.00 12.81 -5.63
N PHE A 141 7.51 13.10 -4.44
CA PHE A 141 7.33 14.46 -3.93
C PHE A 141 8.66 15.20 -3.82
N LEU A 142 9.66 14.61 -3.17
CA LEU A 142 11.00 15.21 -3.03
C LEU A 142 11.64 15.51 -4.39
N TYR A 143 11.57 14.56 -5.33
CA TYR A 143 12.08 14.77 -6.68
C TYR A 143 11.41 15.99 -7.35
N ARG A 144 10.10 16.13 -7.21
CA ARG A 144 9.36 17.27 -7.78
C ARG A 144 9.71 18.58 -7.09
N SER A 145 9.79 18.60 -5.77
CA SER A 145 10.16 19.80 -5.02
C SER A 145 11.57 20.28 -5.35
N LEU A 146 12.51 19.36 -5.58
CA LEU A 146 13.88 19.72 -5.93
C LEU A 146 14.02 20.14 -7.39
N LYS A 147 13.37 19.45 -8.34
CA LYS A 147 13.54 19.69 -9.77
C LYS A 147 12.63 20.78 -10.32
N TYR A 148 11.37 20.79 -9.90
CA TYR A 148 10.32 21.68 -10.41
C TYR A 148 9.96 22.78 -9.42
N ARG A 149 10.54 22.79 -8.21
CA ARG A 149 10.28 23.79 -7.16
C ARG A 149 8.80 23.86 -6.75
N GLU A 150 8.13 22.72 -6.83
CA GLU A 150 6.76 22.53 -6.33
C GLU A 150 6.81 22.32 -4.81
N ASN A 151 6.04 23.09 -4.04
CA ASN A 151 5.97 22.97 -2.57
C ASN A 151 4.67 22.29 -2.12
#